data_AF-A0A2V9LEL3-F1
#
_entry.id   AF-A0A2V9LEL3-F1
#
_cell.length_a   1.000
_cell.length_b   1.000
_cell.length_c   1.000
_cell.angle_alpha   90.00
_cell.angle_beta   90.00
_cell.angle_gamma   90.00
#
_symmetry.space_group_name_H-M   'P 1'
#
loop_
_entity.id
_entity.type
_entity.pdbx_description
1 polymer ?
#
loop_
_entity_poly.entity_id
_entity_poly.type
_entity_poly.pdbx_seq_one_letter_code
_entity_poly.pdbx_strand_id
1 'polypeptide(L)'
;MIRFVGVRTVQPFLAFNAPVSGGLLVVEGWMPDFAMKEAVAEFGRNHDSSLFVTGGPLSFGAPLSEYRTYAELGAATIAKL
;
A
#
# COMPACT_ATOMS: atom_id res chain seq x y z
N MET A 1 -9.13 23.29 -25.40
CA MET A 1 -7.73 22.92 -25.10
C MET A 1 -7.53 22.99 -23.58
N ILE A 2 -7.73 21.88 -22.87
CA ILE A 2 -7.56 21.83 -21.41
C ILE A 2 -6.05 21.85 -21.12
N ARG A 3 -5.59 22.88 -20.41
CA ARG A 3 -4.18 23.06 -20.04
C ARG A 3 -3.82 22.10 -18.89
N PHE A 4 -2.99 21.09 -19.18
CA PHE A 4 -2.38 20.14 -18.23
C PHE A 4 -1.24 20.77 -17.38
N VAL A 5 -1.38 22.02 -16.93
CA VAL A 5 -0.32 22.70 -16.16
C VAL A 5 -0.40 22.39 -14.66
N GLY A 6 -1.52 21.84 -14.16
CA GLY A 6 -1.71 21.53 -12.74
C GLY A 6 -1.25 20.15 -12.26
N VAL A 7 -1.01 19.19 -13.16
CA VAL A 7 -0.73 17.78 -12.74
C VAL A 7 0.69 17.62 -12.17
N ARG A 8 1.66 18.38 -12.67
CA ARG A 8 3.08 18.22 -12.29
C ARG A 8 3.42 18.75 -10.89
N THR A 9 2.64 19.69 -10.36
CA THR A 9 2.88 20.26 -9.02
C THR A 9 2.14 19.51 -7.92
N VAL A 10 1.06 18.80 -8.24
CA VAL A 10 0.24 18.10 -7.26
C VAL A 10 0.90 16.81 -6.77
N GLN A 11 1.54 16.04 -7.65
CA GLN A 11 2.19 14.78 -7.27
C GLN A 11 3.27 14.94 -6.19
N PRO A 12 4.27 15.84 -6.30
CA PRO A 12 5.29 15.98 -5.27
C PRO A 12 4.74 16.54 -3.95
N PHE A 13 3.60 17.24 -3.99
CA PHE A 13 2.89 17.66 -2.78
C PHE A 13 2.15 16.51 -2.10
N LEU A 14 1.45 15.66 -2.87
CA LEU A 14 0.64 14.55 -2.33
C LEU A 14 1.46 13.30 -1.95
N ALA A 15 2.57 13.07 -2.62
CA ALA A 15 3.42 11.88 -2.44
C ALA A 15 4.84 12.26 -1.99
N PHE A 16 4.94 13.23 -1.08
CA PHE A 16 6.19 13.55 -0.43
C PHE A 16 6.66 12.35 0.40
N ASN A 17 7.92 11.92 0.19
CA ASN A 17 8.51 10.76 0.87
C ASN A 17 9.75 11.20 1.65
N ALA A 18 9.71 11.03 2.96
CA ALA A 18 10.80 11.29 3.89
C ALA A 18 10.82 10.17 4.94
N PRO A 19 11.43 9.01 4.62
CA PRO A 19 11.36 7.84 5.49
C PRO A 19 12.20 8.06 6.75
N VAL A 20 11.75 7.47 7.86
CA VAL A 20 12.45 7.45 9.15
C VAL A 20 12.82 6.01 9.49
N SER A 21 14.04 5.78 9.97
CA SER A 21 14.48 4.41 10.31
C SER A 21 13.89 3.93 11.64
N GLY A 22 13.65 2.62 11.74
CA GLY A 22 13.25 1.95 12.99
C GLY A 22 11.77 2.09 13.33
N GLY A 23 10.92 2.33 12.33
CA GLY A 23 9.48 2.51 12.48
C GLY A 23 8.66 1.24 12.28
N LEU A 24 7.38 1.47 12.03
CA LEU A 24 6.41 0.49 11.53
C LEU A 24 6.03 0.88 10.10
N LEU A 25 6.08 -0.07 9.17
CA LEU A 25 5.54 0.13 7.84
C LEU A 25 4.07 -0.27 7.82
N VAL A 26 3.19 0.61 7.35
CA VAL A 26 1.75 0.33 7.23
C VAL A 26 1.32 0.44 5.77
N VAL A 27 0.61 -0.56 5.27
CA VAL A 27 0.20 -0.68 3.87
C VAL A 27 -1.31 -0.87 3.78
N GLU A 28 -1.97 -0.13 2.88
CA GLU A 28 -3.39 -0.32 2.60
C GLU A 28 -3.62 -1.60 1.76
N GLY A 29 -4.45 -2.51 2.27
CA GLY A 29 -4.65 -3.85 1.73
C GLY A 29 -5.39 -3.94 0.40
N TRP A 30 -5.95 -2.83 -0.08
CA TRP A 30 -6.60 -2.71 -1.38
C TRP A 30 -5.68 -2.13 -2.47
N MET A 31 -4.41 -1.90 -2.15
CA MET A 31 -3.42 -1.40 -3.09
C MET A 31 -3.14 -2.39 -4.24
N PRO A 32 -2.81 -1.89 -5.43
CA PRO A 32 -2.43 -2.73 -6.57
C PRO A 32 -1.10 -3.45 -6.32
N ASP A 33 -0.89 -4.59 -6.99
CA ASP A 33 0.28 -5.45 -6.82
C ASP A 33 1.63 -4.72 -6.92
N PHE A 34 1.76 -3.73 -7.81
CA PHE A 34 3.00 -2.98 -7.94
C PHE A 34 3.32 -2.18 -6.66
N ALA A 35 2.31 -1.62 -6.00
CA ALA A 35 2.48 -0.87 -4.77
C ALA A 35 2.80 -1.81 -3.59
N MET A 36 2.21 -3.01 -3.58
CA MET A 36 2.55 -4.05 -2.60
C MET A 36 4.02 -4.49 -2.73
N LYS A 37 4.52 -4.68 -3.96
CA LYS A 37 5.93 -5.00 -4.22
C LYS A 37 6.87 -3.90 -3.75
N GLU A 38 6.54 -2.64 -4.01
CA GLU A 38 7.32 -1.50 -3.51
C GLU A 38 7.32 -1.43 -1.99
N ALA A 39 6.20 -1.74 -1.33
CA ALA A 39 6.13 -1.79 0.13
C ALA A 39 7.03 -2.88 0.72
N VAL A 40 7.06 -4.09 0.13
CA VAL A 40 7.98 -5.17 0.53
C VAL A 40 9.44 -4.73 0.34
N ALA A 41 9.74 -4.09 -0.78
CA ALA A 41 11.09 -3.59 -1.04
C ALA A 41 11.50 -2.49 -0.05
N GLU A 42 10.58 -1.61 0.35
CA GLU A 42 10.81 -0.56 1.35
C GLU A 42 11.04 -1.14 2.74
N PHE A 43 10.23 -2.12 3.14
CA PHE A 43 10.40 -2.84 4.41
C PHE A 43 11.80 -3.44 4.54
N GLY A 44 12.33 -4.01 3.45
CA GLY A 44 13.68 -4.56 3.40
C GLY A 44 14.80 -3.50 3.48
N ARG A 45 14.51 -2.23 3.15
CA ARG A 45 15.49 -1.13 3.14
C ARG A 45 15.59 -0.39 4.48
N ASN A 46 14.47 -0.15 5.17
CA ASN A 46 14.42 0.86 6.24
C ASN A 46 14.66 0.35 7.66
N HIS A 47 15.01 -0.93 7.83
CA HIS A 47 15.10 -1.58 9.14
C HIS A 47 13.81 -1.42 9.96
N ASP A 48 12.66 -1.41 9.29
CA ASP A 48 11.37 -1.36 9.97
C ASP A 48 11.19 -2.61 10.81
N SER A 49 10.66 -2.43 12.02
CA SER A 49 10.54 -3.51 12.99
C SER A 49 9.38 -4.46 12.68
N SER A 50 8.37 -3.99 11.94
CA SER A 50 7.20 -4.78 11.52
C SER A 50 6.46 -4.11 10.36
N LEU A 51 5.78 -4.93 9.56
CA LEU A 51 4.88 -4.52 8.49
C LEU A 51 3.44 -4.86 8.89
N PHE A 52 2.55 -3.87 8.83
CA PHE A 52 1.12 -4.02 9.08
C PHE A 52 0.32 -3.73 7.81
N VAL A 53 -0.78 -4.46 7.63
CA VAL A 53 -1.71 -4.22 6.52
C VAL A 53 -3.06 -3.76 7.10
N THR A 54 -3.57 -2.65 6.59
CA THR A 54 -4.87 -2.07 6.96
C THR A 54 -5.92 -2.36 5.90
N GLY A 55 -7.19 -2.30 6.28
CA GLY A 55 -8.28 -2.45 5.32
C GLY A 55 -9.57 -2.92 5.97
N GLY A 56 -10.68 -2.30 5.57
CA GLY A 56 -12.02 -2.68 6.01
C GLY A 56 -12.53 -3.97 5.37
N PRO A 57 -13.82 -4.30 5.58
CA PRO A 57 -14.46 -5.45 4.93
C PRO A 57 -14.32 -5.40 3.41
N LEU A 58 -14.10 -6.57 2.81
CA LEU A 58 -14.17 -6.73 1.37
C LEU A 58 -15.60 -6.41 0.91
N SER A 59 -15.71 -5.62 -0.16
CA SER A 59 -16.98 -5.20 -0.71
C SER A 59 -17.39 -6.12 -1.87
N PHE A 60 -16.96 -5.80 -3.08
CA PHE A 60 -17.21 -6.58 -4.28
C PHE A 60 -16.38 -7.87 -4.29
N GLY A 61 -17.01 -8.98 -4.68
CA GLY A 61 -16.36 -10.29 -4.73
C GLY A 61 -16.14 -10.94 -3.37
N ALA A 62 -16.55 -10.30 -2.26
CA ALA A 62 -16.40 -10.85 -0.92
C ALA A 62 -16.98 -12.27 -0.75
N PRO A 63 -18.17 -12.61 -1.31
CA PRO A 63 -18.68 -13.98 -1.23
C PRO A 63 -17.84 -15.04 -1.96
N LEU A 64 -16.95 -14.63 -2.88
CA LEU A 64 -16.06 -15.50 -3.64
C LEU A 64 -14.63 -15.52 -3.08
N SER A 65 -14.35 -14.66 -2.10
CA SER A 65 -13.03 -14.50 -1.50
C SER A 65 -12.89 -15.41 -0.28
N GLU A 66 -11.71 -16.02 -0.12
CA GLU A 66 -11.35 -16.72 1.12
C GLU A 66 -11.07 -15.73 2.29
N TYR A 67 -10.83 -14.46 1.97
CA TYR A 67 -10.60 -13.38 2.92
C TYR A 67 -11.87 -12.54 3.13
N ARG A 68 -12.03 -11.98 4.33
CA ARG A 68 -13.16 -11.13 4.73
C ARG A 68 -12.86 -9.64 4.68
N THR A 69 -11.59 -9.25 4.79
CA THR A 69 -11.15 -7.85 4.80
C THR A 69 -10.05 -7.60 3.79
N TYR A 70 -9.91 -6.35 3.35
CA TYR A 70 -8.76 -5.93 2.56
C TYR A 70 -7.45 -6.09 3.34
N ALA A 71 -7.48 -5.96 4.68
CA ALA A 71 -6.32 -6.23 5.52
C ALA A 71 -5.83 -7.69 5.37
N GLU A 72 -6.76 -8.65 5.47
CA GLU A 72 -6.46 -10.08 5.30
C GLU A 72 -5.98 -10.40 3.88
N LEU A 73 -6.69 -9.90 2.86
CA LEU A 73 -6.31 -10.11 1.45
C LEU A 73 -4.95 -9.50 1.13
N GLY A 74 -4.68 -8.27 1.58
CA GLY A 74 -3.41 -7.59 1.34
C GLY A 74 -2.25 -8.28 2.06
N ALA A 75 -2.45 -8.71 3.31
CA ALA A 75 -1.45 -9.49 4.05
C ALA A 75 -1.13 -10.82 3.36
N ALA A 76 -2.15 -11.54 2.88
CA ALA A 76 -1.96 -12.78 2.15
C ALA A 76 -1.28 -12.57 0.78
N THR A 77 -1.56 -11.44 0.13
CA THR A 77 -0.88 -11.04 -1.11
C THR A 77 0.60 -10.79 -0.86
N ILE A 78 0.94 -9.97 0.15
CA ILE A 78 2.32 -9.67 0.54
C ILE A 78 3.08 -10.93 0.92
N ALA A 79 2.48 -11.86 1.66
CA ALA A 79 3.12 -13.11 2.06
C ALA A 79 3.46 -14.05 0.89
N LYS A 80 2.93 -13.80 -0.32
CA LYS A 80 3.20 -14.55 -1.54
C LYS A 80 4.23 -13.86 -2.47
N LEU A 81 4.67 -12.64 -2.14
CA LEU A 81 5.68 -11.87 -2.89
C LEU A 81 7.09 -12.18 -2.38
#